data_AF-A0A9Q1LUW3-F1
#
_entry.id   AF-A0A9Q1LUW3-F1
#
_cell.length_a   1.000
_cell.length_b   1.000
_cell.length_c   1.000
_cell.angle_alpha   90.00
_cell.angle_beta   90.00
_cell.angle_gamma   90.00
#
_symmetry.space_group_name_H-M   'P 1'
#
loop_
_entity.id
_entity.type
_entity.pdbx_description
1 polymer ?
#
loop_
_entity_poly.entity_id
_entity_poly.type
_entity_poly.pdbx_seq_one_letter_code
_entity_poly.pdbx_strand_id
1 'polypeptide(L)'
;MAALKNIPIEETVEIARKCWLKFKKESVFALYTPFIVCLASGTLKIETLQHFIAQDCYYLKAFAKGYEAAEKCTDDDDAKVGLSEMRKNVIKELKMHDTVIQEWDADMVKQRPVNPATVKYTDFLLATTSGKIEGIKAAATLATPFEKTKLAAYILGAMIPCIRLYAYLGKELLVFLEGETTHPYKKIIDNYASEGFEELVLQNEDWLDKLSVTLTGEELDIIEKLYQQAMKLELGFLLAQPLNQKSVVPISREHNLSDDRLVIFFNFDLTCMFVSSSAILAEIAIISAPKKSDEDQREDQVVRMLSADLRSTWEDLSKQYTEEYEQCIDTMLLTEKAESFDYERLHKALEQLSDFEKRANMRVIESGVLKGLNLEDIKRAGEQMILQDGCNNFLQSIIQNEQLNADIHVLSYCWCGDLIRSAFSSGGLDVLNVHANEFIFEENLSTAEIIKKVECPIDKAQAFRKILNNCSNDKKNLTVHVGDTASDLLCLLQADIGIVLNPSSSLRRVGNHFGVSFIPLFPGIVEKQKICAAGEGSSCWNGLSGVLYTVSSWAEIHLFILGS
;
A
#
# COMPACT_ATOMS: atom_id res chain seq x y z
N MET A 1 15.75 -9.63 9.32
CA MET A 1 16.36 -8.50 8.58
C MET A 1 17.40 -9.05 7.62
N ALA A 2 17.01 -9.33 6.38
CA ALA A 2 18.00 -9.52 5.33
C ALA A 2 18.63 -8.16 5.07
N ALA A 3 19.94 -8.06 5.32
CA ALA A 3 20.70 -6.84 5.18
C ALA A 3 20.52 -6.29 3.75
N LEU A 4 19.88 -5.13 3.66
CA LEU A 4 20.10 -4.18 2.58
C LEU A 4 21.61 -3.96 2.53
N LYS A 5 22.28 -4.65 1.60
CA LYS A 5 23.64 -4.29 1.22
C LYS A 5 23.54 -2.85 0.74
N ASN A 6 24.09 -1.93 1.52
CA ASN A 6 24.39 -0.57 1.11
C ASN A 6 25.22 -0.67 -0.17
N ILE A 7 24.56 -0.47 -1.30
CA ILE A 7 25.20 -0.22 -2.58
C ILE A 7 25.85 1.16 -2.42
N PRO A 8 27.15 1.32 -2.70
CA PRO A 8 27.80 2.63 -2.65
C PRO A 8 27.06 3.54 -3.63
N ILE A 9 26.61 4.71 -3.16
CA ILE A 9 26.04 5.76 -4.01
C ILE A 9 27.22 6.39 -4.75
N GLU A 10 27.61 5.80 -5.88
CA GLU A 10 28.45 6.44 -6.88
C GLU A 10 27.56 7.20 -7.89
N GLU A 11 27.87 8.49 -8.03
CA GLU A 11 27.76 9.38 -9.20
C GLU A 11 26.57 9.23 -10.18
N THR A 12 25.74 10.28 -10.25
CA THR A 12 24.71 10.58 -11.27
C THR A 12 23.70 9.46 -11.57
N VAL A 13 22.64 9.37 -10.75
CA VAL A 13 21.44 8.60 -11.15
C VAL A 13 20.83 9.24 -12.39
N GLU A 14 20.87 8.51 -13.50
CA GLU A 14 20.20 8.78 -14.77
C GLU A 14 18.72 9.17 -14.60
N ILE A 15 18.23 10.10 -15.44
CA ILE A 15 16.90 10.72 -15.26
C ILE A 15 15.77 9.71 -15.42
N ALA A 16 15.92 8.73 -16.33
CA ALA A 16 14.93 7.68 -16.53
C ALA A 16 14.73 6.86 -15.25
N ARG A 17 15.83 6.38 -14.67
CA ARG A 17 15.82 5.62 -13.41
C ARG A 17 15.32 6.45 -12.23
N LYS A 18 15.71 7.73 -12.15
CA LYS A 18 15.23 8.66 -11.12
C LYS A 18 13.70 8.81 -11.19
N CYS A 19 13.15 9.03 -12.39
CA CYS A 19 11.71 9.14 -12.60
C CYS A 19 10.98 7.86 -12.22
N TRP A 20 11.46 6.70 -12.70
CA TRP A 20 10.86 5.42 -12.37
C TRP A 20 10.81 5.18 -10.86
N LEU A 21 11.92 5.38 -10.14
CA LEU A 21 11.95 5.19 -8.68
C LEU A 21 11.01 6.16 -7.95
N LYS A 22 10.91 7.41 -8.41
CA LYS A 22 10.05 8.45 -7.82
C LYS A 22 8.57 8.13 -7.99
N PHE A 23 8.16 7.60 -9.15
CA PHE A 23 6.77 7.30 -9.49
C PHE A 23 6.47 5.80 -9.53
N LYS A 24 7.32 4.98 -8.89
CA LYS A 24 7.11 3.53 -8.79
C LYS A 24 5.86 3.21 -7.99
N LYS A 25 5.47 4.07 -7.04
CA LYS A 25 4.28 3.85 -6.21
C LYS A 25 3.04 3.69 -7.09
N GLU A 26 2.92 4.46 -8.16
CA GLU A 26 1.84 4.40 -9.15
C GLU A 26 1.78 3.04 -9.88
N SER A 27 2.88 2.32 -10.02
CA SER A 27 2.87 0.98 -10.63
C SER A 27 2.17 -0.06 -9.74
N VAL A 28 2.14 0.16 -8.42
CA VAL A 28 1.35 -0.65 -7.48
C VAL A 28 -0.14 -0.45 -7.75
N PHE A 29 -0.58 0.78 -8.07
CA PHE A 29 -1.99 1.05 -8.40
C PHE A 29 -2.41 0.27 -9.66
N ALA A 30 -1.52 0.13 -10.65
CA ALA A 30 -1.78 -0.64 -11.84
C ALA A 30 -2.02 -2.13 -11.53
N LEU A 31 -1.21 -2.74 -10.65
CA LEU A 31 -1.35 -4.15 -10.25
C LEU A 31 -2.72 -4.46 -9.67
N TYR A 32 -3.24 -3.57 -8.82
CA TYR A 32 -4.51 -3.76 -8.13
C TYR A 32 -5.72 -3.34 -8.97
N THR A 33 -5.53 -2.90 -10.22
CA THR A 33 -6.69 -2.69 -11.11
C THR A 33 -7.39 -4.02 -11.39
N PRO A 34 -8.72 -4.04 -11.41
CA PRO A 34 -9.43 -5.29 -11.68
C PRO A 34 -9.14 -5.88 -13.06
N PHE A 35 -8.71 -5.07 -14.04
CA PHE A 35 -8.23 -5.57 -15.33
C PHE A 35 -6.99 -6.45 -15.14
N ILE A 36 -5.96 -5.96 -14.44
CA ILE A 36 -4.73 -6.71 -14.21
C ILE A 36 -4.97 -7.93 -13.31
N VAL A 37 -5.78 -7.82 -12.26
CA VAL A 37 -6.12 -8.98 -11.41
C VAL A 37 -6.86 -10.07 -12.20
N CYS A 38 -7.81 -9.69 -13.06
CA CYS A 38 -8.52 -10.65 -13.91
C CYS A 38 -7.58 -11.26 -14.98
N LEU A 39 -6.66 -10.48 -15.54
CA LEU A 39 -5.66 -10.96 -16.49
C LEU A 39 -4.71 -11.98 -15.83
N ALA A 40 -4.17 -11.63 -14.66
CA ALA A 40 -3.25 -12.43 -13.86
C ALA A 40 -3.88 -13.74 -13.38
N SER A 41 -5.18 -13.73 -13.11
CA SER A 41 -5.92 -14.93 -12.71
C SER A 41 -6.30 -15.82 -13.89
N GLY A 42 -6.16 -15.35 -15.14
CA GLY A 42 -6.66 -16.07 -16.31
C GLY A 42 -8.18 -16.02 -16.47
N THR A 43 -8.87 -15.20 -15.66
CA THR A 43 -10.35 -15.12 -15.63
C THR A 43 -10.90 -13.92 -16.39
N LEU A 44 -10.04 -13.04 -16.92
CA LEU A 44 -10.45 -11.93 -17.78
C LEU A 44 -11.28 -12.46 -18.94
N LYS A 45 -12.42 -11.84 -19.24
CA LYS A 45 -13.19 -12.10 -20.44
C LYS A 45 -12.42 -11.67 -21.68
N ILE A 46 -12.43 -12.52 -22.70
CA ILE A 46 -11.68 -12.28 -23.93
C ILE A 46 -12.12 -10.96 -24.59
N GLU A 47 -13.40 -10.59 -24.50
CA GLU A 47 -13.93 -9.35 -25.07
C GLU A 47 -13.28 -8.10 -24.44
N THR A 48 -12.96 -8.15 -23.14
CA THR A 48 -12.26 -7.07 -22.44
C THR A 48 -10.82 -6.96 -22.94
N LEU A 49 -10.11 -8.09 -23.09
CA LEU A 49 -8.75 -8.09 -23.65
C LEU A 49 -8.74 -7.57 -25.09
N GLN A 50 -9.70 -8.00 -25.90
CA GLN A 50 -9.82 -7.53 -27.26
C GLN A 50 -10.10 -6.02 -27.31
N HIS A 51 -10.91 -5.48 -26.38
CA HIS A 51 -11.13 -4.04 -26.26
C HIS A 51 -9.83 -3.32 -25.90
N PHE A 52 -9.08 -3.82 -24.93
CA PHE A 52 -7.77 -3.29 -24.54
C PHE A 52 -6.83 -3.20 -25.76
N ILE A 53 -6.65 -4.28 -26.51
CA ILE A 53 -5.81 -4.32 -27.73
C ILE A 53 -6.31 -3.33 -28.79
N ALA A 54 -7.64 -3.21 -28.97
CA ALA A 54 -8.20 -2.26 -29.94
C ALA A 54 -7.95 -0.80 -29.55
N GLN A 55 -7.99 -0.46 -28.26
CA GLN A 55 -7.61 0.86 -27.79
C GLN A 55 -6.10 1.10 -27.91
N ASP A 56 -5.29 0.06 -27.68
CA ASP A 56 -3.84 0.12 -27.76
C ASP A 56 -3.33 0.49 -29.17
N CYS A 57 -4.05 0.10 -30.23
CA CYS A 57 -3.75 0.57 -31.59
C CYS A 57 -3.73 2.10 -31.72
N TYR A 58 -4.50 2.85 -30.92
CA TYR A 58 -4.45 4.32 -30.92
C TYR A 58 -3.19 4.84 -30.23
N TYR A 59 -2.72 4.18 -29.17
CA TYR A 59 -1.43 4.50 -28.55
C TYR A 59 -0.27 4.23 -29.47
N LEU A 60 -0.20 3.04 -30.09
CA LEU A 60 0.89 2.72 -31.01
C LEU A 60 0.98 3.71 -32.18
N LYS A 61 -0.16 4.22 -32.66
CA LYS A 61 -0.19 5.31 -33.66
C LYS A 61 0.37 6.63 -33.11
N ALA A 62 0.07 6.98 -31.86
CA ALA A 62 0.64 8.16 -31.21
C ALA A 62 2.14 7.99 -30.93
N PHE A 63 2.57 6.82 -30.46
CA PHE A 63 3.97 6.46 -30.23
C PHE A 63 4.79 6.51 -31.53
N ALA A 64 4.26 5.99 -32.64
CA ALA A 64 4.92 6.08 -33.94
C ALA A 64 5.14 7.53 -34.39
N LYS A 65 4.18 8.42 -34.10
CA LYS A 65 4.32 9.88 -34.35
C LYS A 65 5.30 10.53 -33.38
N GLY A 66 5.31 10.11 -32.12
CA GLY A 66 6.26 10.55 -31.11
C GLY A 66 7.70 10.26 -31.52
N TYR A 67 8.03 9.00 -31.85
CA TYR A 67 9.36 8.64 -32.34
C TYR A 67 9.73 9.37 -33.63
N GLU A 68 8.79 9.52 -34.57
CA GLU A 68 9.03 10.30 -35.80
C GLU A 68 9.38 11.76 -35.50
N ALA A 69 8.70 12.38 -34.54
CA ALA A 69 8.98 13.75 -34.15
C ALA A 69 10.30 13.85 -33.39
N ALA A 70 10.58 12.93 -32.46
CA ALA A 70 11.84 12.88 -31.73
C ALA A 70 13.03 12.71 -32.70
N GLU A 71 12.91 11.82 -33.69
CA GLU A 71 13.88 11.63 -34.78
C GLU A 71 14.15 12.92 -35.54
N LYS A 72 13.10 13.69 -35.87
CA LYS A 72 13.23 15.01 -36.56
C LYS A 72 13.78 16.12 -35.67
N CYS A 73 13.75 15.91 -34.36
CA CYS A 73 14.14 16.91 -33.37
C CYS A 73 15.54 16.67 -32.81
N THR A 74 16.25 15.63 -33.20
CA THR A 74 17.65 15.43 -32.83
C THR A 74 18.59 15.64 -34.02
N ASP A 75 19.72 16.29 -33.79
CA ASP A 75 20.81 16.43 -34.78
C ASP A 75 21.89 15.34 -34.63
N ASP A 76 21.82 14.52 -33.58
CA ASP A 76 22.70 13.37 -33.35
C ASP A 76 22.30 12.20 -34.25
N ASP A 77 23.21 11.74 -35.12
CA ASP A 77 22.92 10.70 -36.11
C ASP A 77 22.70 9.32 -35.48
N ASP A 78 23.38 9.01 -34.37
CA ASP A 78 23.17 7.75 -33.64
C ASP A 78 21.78 7.75 -33.00
N ALA A 79 21.36 8.89 -32.43
CA ALA A 79 20.02 9.07 -31.89
C ALA A 79 18.94 8.96 -32.98
N LYS A 80 19.16 9.51 -34.18
CA LYS A 80 18.22 9.32 -35.31
C LYS A 80 18.06 7.84 -35.66
N VAL A 81 19.16 7.10 -35.77
CA VAL A 81 19.13 5.67 -36.08
C VAL A 81 18.38 4.90 -35.00
N GLY A 82 18.69 5.14 -33.73
CA GLY A 82 18.03 4.49 -32.60
C GLY A 82 16.53 4.78 -32.52
N LEU A 83 16.13 6.04 -32.64
CA LEU A 83 14.72 6.44 -32.63
C LEU A 83 13.95 5.89 -33.85
N SER A 84 14.60 5.83 -35.02
CA SER A 84 14.04 5.19 -36.22
C SER A 84 13.80 3.70 -36.01
N GLU A 85 14.69 3.01 -35.30
CA GLU A 85 14.50 1.62 -34.91
C GLU A 85 13.33 1.44 -33.94
N MET A 86 13.22 2.29 -32.91
CA MET A 86 12.09 2.28 -31.99
C MET A 86 10.75 2.49 -32.71
N ARG A 87 10.72 3.42 -33.66
CA ARG A 87 9.55 3.66 -34.53
C ARG A 87 9.20 2.42 -35.36
N LYS A 88 10.19 1.71 -35.92
CA LYS A 88 9.97 0.48 -36.70
C LYS A 88 9.38 -0.62 -35.82
N ASN A 89 9.83 -0.75 -34.58
CA ASN A 89 9.32 -1.73 -33.62
C ASN A 89 7.84 -1.48 -33.33
N VAL A 90 7.45 -0.24 -33.03
CA VAL A 90 6.04 0.14 -32.81
C VAL A 90 5.18 -0.10 -34.06
N ILE A 91 5.67 0.23 -35.26
CA ILE A 91 4.93 -0.02 -36.51
C ILE A 91 4.74 -1.53 -36.74
N LYS A 92 5.74 -2.36 -36.39
CA LYS A 92 5.65 -3.81 -36.50
C LYS A 92 4.60 -4.37 -35.54
N GLU A 93 4.57 -3.90 -34.30
CA GLU A 93 3.56 -4.26 -33.30
C GLU A 93 2.15 -3.85 -33.74
N LEU A 94 1.99 -2.62 -34.23
CA LEU A 94 0.70 -2.13 -34.74
C LEU A 94 0.16 -3.02 -35.88
N LYS A 95 1.02 -3.44 -36.81
CA LYS A 95 0.64 -4.37 -37.89
C LYS A 95 0.24 -5.75 -37.37
N MET A 96 0.89 -6.22 -36.31
CA MET A 96 0.52 -7.48 -35.65
C MET A 96 -0.87 -7.35 -35.00
N HIS A 97 -1.14 -6.25 -34.30
CA HIS A 97 -2.48 -5.98 -33.75
C HIS A 97 -3.53 -5.87 -34.85
N ASP A 98 -3.27 -5.14 -35.94
CA ASP A 98 -4.20 -5.02 -37.07
C ASP A 98 -4.54 -6.40 -37.67
N THR A 99 -3.56 -7.29 -37.79
CA THR A 99 -3.78 -8.67 -38.28
C THR A 99 -4.66 -9.46 -37.33
N VAL A 100 -4.38 -9.42 -36.02
CA VAL A 100 -5.18 -10.13 -35.00
C VAL A 100 -6.61 -9.58 -34.92
N ILE A 101 -6.78 -8.26 -35.05
CA ILE A 101 -8.10 -7.62 -35.01
C ILE A 101 -8.94 -8.01 -36.24
N GLN A 102 -8.32 -8.18 -37.41
CA GLN A 102 -9.01 -8.62 -38.63
C GLN A 102 -9.55 -10.05 -38.54
N GLU A 103 -8.98 -10.88 -37.67
CA GLU A 103 -9.46 -12.24 -37.40
C GLU A 103 -10.69 -12.27 -36.47
N TRP A 104 -11.04 -11.14 -35.84
CA TRP A 104 -12.22 -11.03 -34.98
C TRP A 104 -13.49 -10.74 -35.79
N ASP A 105 -14.65 -11.05 -35.18
CA ASP A 105 -15.96 -10.82 -35.81
C ASP A 105 -16.14 -9.33 -36.20
N ALA A 106 -16.59 -9.07 -37.43
CA ALA A 106 -16.70 -7.74 -38.00
C ALA A 106 -17.69 -6.82 -37.23
N ASP A 107 -18.68 -7.40 -36.56
CA ASP A 107 -19.61 -6.66 -35.70
C ASP A 107 -18.96 -6.26 -34.37
N MET A 108 -17.98 -7.02 -33.88
CA MET A 108 -17.16 -6.67 -32.70
C MET A 108 -16.20 -5.52 -32.98
N VAL A 109 -15.70 -5.40 -34.22
CA VAL A 109 -14.77 -4.34 -34.64
C VAL A 109 -15.48 -3.00 -34.86
N LYS A 110 -16.72 -2.99 -35.37
CA LYS A 110 -17.51 -1.76 -35.61
C LYS A 110 -18.04 -1.08 -34.34
N GLN A 111 -18.07 -1.77 -33.19
CA GLN A 111 -18.70 -1.31 -31.95
C GLN A 111 -17.73 -0.83 -30.86
N ARG A 112 -16.47 -0.49 -31.19
CA ARG A 112 -15.49 -0.06 -30.18
C ARG A 112 -15.09 1.40 -30.39
N PRO A 113 -15.91 2.37 -29.94
CA PRO A 113 -15.51 3.77 -29.93
C PRO A 113 -14.25 3.95 -29.07
N VAL A 114 -13.44 4.95 -29.41
CA VAL A 114 -12.27 5.30 -28.59
C VAL A 114 -12.77 5.73 -27.22
N ASN A 115 -12.26 5.12 -26.16
CA ASN A 115 -12.70 5.47 -24.82
C ASN A 115 -12.12 6.85 -24.41
N PRO A 116 -12.77 7.61 -23.52
CA PRO A 116 -12.30 8.93 -23.14
C PRO A 116 -10.89 8.96 -22.50
N ALA A 117 -10.47 7.87 -21.84
CA ALA A 117 -9.13 7.78 -21.26
C ALA A 117 -8.05 7.68 -22.35
N THR A 118 -8.28 6.86 -23.37
CA THR A 118 -7.44 6.72 -24.56
C THR A 118 -7.36 8.02 -25.34
N VAL A 119 -8.47 8.75 -25.51
CA VAL A 119 -8.44 10.10 -26.10
C VAL A 119 -7.56 11.03 -25.27
N LYS A 120 -7.81 11.15 -23.96
CA LYS A 120 -7.02 12.04 -23.08
C LYS A 120 -5.52 11.76 -23.15
N TYR A 121 -5.14 10.49 -23.17
CA TYR A 121 -3.74 10.12 -23.16
C TYR A 121 -3.09 10.26 -24.55
N THR A 122 -3.76 9.85 -25.62
CA THR A 122 -3.25 10.11 -26.98
C THR A 122 -3.15 11.62 -27.28
N ASP A 123 -4.10 12.44 -26.82
CA ASP A 123 -4.03 13.90 -26.92
C ASP A 123 -2.84 14.47 -26.16
N PHE A 124 -2.55 13.96 -24.95
CA PHE A 124 -1.36 14.34 -24.19
C PHE A 124 -0.05 14.01 -24.94
N LEU A 125 0.07 12.80 -25.50
CA LEU A 125 1.23 12.40 -26.28
C LEU A 125 1.40 13.28 -27.53
N LEU A 126 0.31 13.54 -28.26
CA LEU A 126 0.32 14.38 -29.46
C LEU A 126 0.59 15.85 -29.14
N ALA A 127 0.07 16.37 -28.03
CA ALA A 127 0.37 17.71 -27.55
C ALA A 127 1.87 17.87 -27.25
N THR A 128 2.43 16.93 -26.48
CA THR A 128 3.88 16.86 -26.20
C THR A 128 4.69 16.77 -27.49
N THR A 129 4.30 15.89 -28.42
CA THR A 129 4.91 15.73 -29.74
C THR A 129 4.92 17.02 -30.56
N SER A 130 3.89 17.86 -30.42
CA SER A 130 3.78 19.17 -31.09
C SER A 130 4.49 20.32 -30.35
N GLY A 131 5.17 20.03 -29.23
CA GLY A 131 5.81 21.04 -28.38
C GLY A 131 4.84 21.85 -27.51
N LYS A 132 3.57 21.44 -27.42
CA LYS A 132 2.56 22.06 -26.53
C LYS A 132 2.68 21.47 -25.13
N ILE A 133 3.72 21.88 -24.41
CA ILE A 133 4.04 21.40 -23.05
C ILE A 133 3.83 22.55 -22.07
N GLU A 134 3.10 22.26 -20.98
CA GLU A 134 2.87 23.23 -19.91
C GLU A 134 4.18 23.66 -19.24
N GLY A 135 4.33 24.95 -18.97
CA GLY A 135 5.58 25.52 -18.44
C GLY A 135 6.61 25.93 -19.50
N ILE A 136 6.42 25.56 -20.76
CA ILE A 136 7.24 26.06 -21.88
C ILE A 136 6.54 27.26 -22.53
N LYS A 137 7.18 28.44 -22.54
CA LYS A 137 6.67 29.63 -23.23
C LYS A 137 6.71 29.41 -24.75
N ALA A 138 5.57 29.00 -25.31
CA ALA A 138 5.22 28.89 -26.73
C ALA A 138 6.27 28.22 -27.65
N ALA A 139 5.83 27.15 -28.33
CA ALA A 139 6.51 26.45 -29.43
C ALA A 139 6.98 27.32 -30.63
N ALA A 140 6.87 28.65 -30.57
CA ALA A 140 7.18 29.58 -31.65
C ALA A 140 8.70 29.81 -31.86
N THR A 141 9.57 29.30 -31.00
CA THR A 141 11.03 29.45 -31.13
C THR A 141 11.78 28.20 -30.65
N LEU A 142 11.50 27.02 -31.24
CA LEU A 142 12.48 25.92 -31.27
C LEU A 142 13.35 26.12 -32.53
N ALA A 143 14.13 27.20 -32.54
CA ALA A 143 14.86 27.63 -33.73
C ALA A 143 16.24 26.95 -33.82
N THR A 144 16.82 26.58 -32.68
CA THR A 144 18.17 26.03 -32.61
C THR A 144 18.18 24.50 -32.56
N PRO A 145 19.22 23.85 -33.13
CA PRO A 145 19.56 22.43 -32.89
C PRO A 145 19.34 21.96 -31.45
N PHE A 146 19.85 22.74 -30.50
CA PHE A 146 19.80 22.45 -29.08
C PHE A 146 18.35 22.40 -28.56
N GLU A 147 17.53 23.39 -28.89
CA GLU A 147 16.11 23.43 -28.49
C GLU A 147 15.30 22.28 -29.07
N LYS A 148 15.62 21.83 -30.29
CA LYS A 148 14.98 20.66 -30.89
C LYS A 148 15.32 19.40 -30.09
N THR A 149 16.58 19.19 -29.71
CA THR A 149 16.99 18.01 -28.92
C THR A 149 16.23 17.92 -27.59
N LYS A 150 15.92 19.06 -26.95
CA LYS A 150 15.08 19.08 -25.72
C LYS A 150 13.69 18.50 -25.96
N LEU A 151 13.07 18.84 -27.09
CA LEU A 151 11.74 18.30 -27.44
C LEU A 151 11.80 16.78 -27.61
N ALA A 152 12.86 16.23 -28.19
CA ALA A 152 13.04 14.78 -28.27
C ALA A 152 13.11 14.13 -26.87
N ALA A 153 13.85 14.73 -25.93
CA ALA A 153 13.90 14.26 -24.54
C ALA A 153 12.52 14.33 -23.85
N TYR A 154 11.77 15.42 -24.03
CA TYR A 154 10.40 15.54 -23.47
C TYR A 154 9.42 14.53 -24.04
N ILE A 155 9.50 14.26 -25.36
CA ILE A 155 8.69 13.23 -26.00
C ILE A 155 8.98 11.86 -25.39
N LEU A 156 10.26 11.49 -25.24
CA LEU A 156 10.63 10.23 -24.60
C LEU A 156 10.18 10.18 -23.13
N GLY A 157 10.34 11.26 -22.38
CA GLY A 157 9.88 11.38 -20.99
C GLY A 157 8.37 11.13 -20.81
N ALA A 158 7.56 11.47 -21.82
CA ALA A 158 6.12 11.20 -21.84
C ALA A 158 5.75 9.77 -22.31
N MET A 159 6.64 9.08 -23.04
CA MET A 159 6.38 7.76 -23.66
C MET A 159 6.93 6.59 -22.84
N ILE A 160 8.13 6.73 -22.26
CA ILE A 160 8.82 5.68 -21.49
C ILE A 160 8.00 5.10 -20.33
N PRO A 161 7.22 5.89 -19.55
CA PRO A 161 6.44 5.37 -18.43
C PRO A 161 5.56 4.17 -18.80
N CYS A 162 4.92 4.23 -19.96
CA CYS A 162 4.12 3.14 -20.53
C CYS A 162 4.95 1.85 -20.63
N ILE A 163 6.02 1.88 -21.42
CA ILE A 163 6.83 0.71 -21.75
C ILE A 163 7.45 0.11 -20.48
N ARG A 164 7.98 0.95 -19.59
CA ARG A 164 8.55 0.52 -18.31
C ARG A 164 7.48 -0.09 -17.39
N LEU A 165 6.28 0.49 -17.32
CA LEU A 165 5.16 -0.06 -16.54
C LEU A 165 4.77 -1.46 -17.04
N TYR A 166 4.64 -1.67 -18.35
CA TYR A 166 4.29 -3.00 -18.89
C TYR A 166 5.39 -4.04 -18.62
N ALA A 167 6.68 -3.67 -18.70
CA ALA A 167 7.78 -4.55 -18.33
C ALA A 167 7.71 -4.95 -16.85
N TYR A 168 7.40 -3.98 -15.97
CA TYR A 168 7.18 -4.22 -14.55
C TYR A 168 6.00 -5.17 -14.31
N LEU A 169 4.84 -4.89 -14.91
CA LEU A 169 3.65 -5.73 -14.79
C LEU A 169 3.93 -7.15 -15.29
N GLY A 170 4.55 -7.32 -16.46
CA GLY A 170 4.93 -8.63 -17.00
C GLY A 170 5.73 -9.46 -15.99
N LYS A 171 6.76 -8.86 -15.39
CA LYS A 171 7.60 -9.51 -14.37
C LYS A 171 6.82 -9.90 -13.12
N GLU A 172 5.98 -9.02 -12.60
CA GLU A 172 5.15 -9.30 -11.41
C GLU A 172 4.12 -10.41 -11.68
N LEU A 173 3.65 -10.54 -12.93
CA LEU A 173 2.65 -11.55 -13.31
C LEU A 173 3.23 -12.94 -13.62
N LEU A 174 4.55 -13.07 -13.80
CA LEU A 174 5.20 -14.36 -14.13
C LEU A 174 4.91 -15.44 -13.09
N VAL A 175 4.83 -15.07 -11.81
CA VAL A 175 4.61 -16.02 -10.70
C VAL A 175 3.32 -16.83 -10.88
N PHE A 176 2.31 -16.28 -11.57
CA PHE A 176 1.03 -16.96 -11.80
C PHE A 176 1.05 -17.96 -12.96
N LEU A 177 2.15 -18.02 -13.71
CA LEU A 177 2.37 -19.01 -14.76
C LEU A 177 3.12 -20.25 -14.23
N GLU A 178 3.72 -20.17 -13.05
CA GLU A 178 4.44 -21.28 -12.45
C GLU A 178 3.47 -22.43 -12.12
N GLY A 179 3.73 -23.61 -12.68
CA GLY A 179 2.87 -24.79 -12.51
C GLY A 179 1.58 -24.78 -13.35
N GLU A 180 1.26 -23.68 -14.04
CA GLU A 180 0.07 -23.56 -14.88
C GLU A 180 0.40 -23.67 -16.37
N THR A 181 0.13 -24.82 -16.97
CA THR A 181 0.45 -25.07 -18.39
C THR A 181 -0.59 -24.52 -19.36
N THR A 182 -1.78 -24.16 -18.89
CA THR A 182 -2.92 -23.79 -19.73
C THR A 182 -3.41 -22.34 -19.57
N HIS A 183 -2.61 -21.48 -18.93
CA HIS A 183 -3.00 -20.09 -18.67
C HIS A 183 -3.38 -19.34 -19.98
N PRO A 184 -4.63 -18.85 -20.14
CA PRO A 184 -5.11 -18.27 -21.40
C PRO A 184 -4.27 -17.07 -21.90
N TYR A 185 -3.66 -16.34 -20.97
CA TYR A 185 -2.89 -15.12 -21.24
C TYR A 185 -1.39 -15.30 -21.12
N LYS A 186 -0.89 -16.55 -21.06
CA LYS A 186 0.54 -16.85 -20.94
C LYS A 186 1.40 -16.08 -21.93
N LYS A 187 1.01 -16.07 -23.21
CA LYS A 187 1.77 -15.41 -24.28
C LYS A 187 1.96 -13.90 -24.06
N ILE A 188 0.94 -13.22 -23.54
CA ILE A 188 1.00 -11.77 -23.28
C ILE A 188 1.91 -11.49 -22.08
N ILE A 189 1.76 -12.27 -21.01
CA ILE A 189 2.60 -12.14 -19.81
C ILE A 189 4.07 -12.43 -20.14
N ASP A 190 4.34 -13.55 -20.84
CA ASP A 190 5.70 -13.92 -21.29
C ASP A 190 6.32 -12.83 -22.18
N ASN A 191 5.54 -12.20 -23.06
CA ASN A 191 6.04 -11.14 -23.95
C ASN A 191 6.56 -9.93 -23.15
N TYR A 192 5.73 -9.39 -22.25
CA TYR A 192 6.13 -8.23 -21.44
C TYR A 192 7.19 -8.55 -20.39
N ALA A 193 7.29 -9.80 -19.95
CA ALA A 193 8.31 -10.25 -19.01
C ALA A 193 9.63 -10.68 -19.68
N SER A 194 9.66 -10.75 -21.02
CA SER A 194 10.81 -11.28 -21.76
C SER A 194 12.05 -10.38 -21.66
N GLU A 195 13.23 -11.00 -21.77
CA GLU A 195 14.50 -10.27 -21.85
C GLU A 195 14.51 -9.28 -23.03
N GLY A 196 13.95 -9.67 -24.18
CA GLY A 196 13.87 -8.79 -25.35
C GLY A 196 12.98 -7.56 -25.14
N PHE A 197 11.90 -7.67 -24.34
CA PHE A 197 11.09 -6.50 -23.98
C PHE A 197 11.82 -5.61 -22.97
N GLU A 198 12.54 -6.19 -22.02
CA GLU A 198 13.39 -5.42 -21.10
C GLU A 198 14.51 -4.68 -21.84
N GLU A 199 15.17 -5.31 -22.82
CA GLU A 199 16.17 -4.67 -23.67
C GLU A 199 15.58 -3.47 -24.43
N LEU A 200 14.37 -3.58 -24.96
CA LEU A 200 13.66 -2.47 -25.60
C LEU A 200 13.42 -1.31 -24.62
N VAL A 201 13.04 -1.61 -23.37
CA VAL A 201 12.81 -0.60 -22.33
C VAL A 201 14.12 0.11 -22.01
N LEU A 202 15.19 -0.64 -21.75
CA LEU A 202 16.52 -0.09 -21.45
C LEU A 202 17.04 0.77 -22.60
N GLN A 203 16.86 0.36 -23.85
CA GLN A 203 17.23 1.17 -25.01
C GLN A 203 16.50 2.52 -25.04
N ASN A 204 15.21 2.55 -24.68
CA ASN A 204 14.46 3.82 -24.62
C ASN A 204 14.91 4.71 -23.47
N GLU A 205 15.19 4.12 -22.30
CA GLU A 205 15.73 4.84 -21.14
C GLU A 205 17.10 5.43 -21.45
N ASP A 206 18.02 4.65 -22.04
CA ASP A 206 19.33 5.11 -22.50
C ASP A 206 19.22 6.31 -23.45
N TRP A 207 18.23 6.30 -24.36
CA TRP A 207 18.01 7.44 -25.26
C TRP A 207 17.50 8.67 -24.53
N LEU A 208 16.59 8.52 -23.57
CA LEU A 208 16.16 9.63 -22.73
C LEU A 208 17.36 10.21 -21.96
N ASP A 209 18.18 9.37 -21.37
CA ASP A 209 19.33 9.80 -20.58
C ASP A 209 20.36 10.53 -21.45
N LYS A 210 20.71 9.98 -22.62
CA LYS A 210 21.59 10.63 -23.60
C LYS A 210 21.06 12.00 -24.08
N LEU A 211 19.78 12.08 -24.41
CA LEU A 211 19.16 13.32 -24.87
C LEU A 211 18.99 14.35 -23.74
N SER A 212 19.08 13.91 -22.47
CA SER A 212 18.91 14.75 -21.29
C SER A 212 20.22 15.28 -20.71
N VAL A 213 21.39 14.81 -21.15
CA VAL A 213 22.72 15.17 -20.60
C VAL A 213 22.95 16.68 -20.50
N THR A 214 22.42 17.45 -21.44
CA THR A 214 22.66 18.89 -21.55
C THR A 214 21.54 19.75 -20.95
N LEU A 215 20.52 19.12 -20.37
CA LEU A 215 19.38 19.80 -19.78
C LEU A 215 19.72 20.38 -18.41
N THR A 216 19.15 21.54 -18.12
CA THR A 216 19.20 22.18 -16.80
C THR A 216 18.24 21.49 -15.82
N GLY A 217 18.38 21.78 -14.52
CA GLY A 217 17.48 21.23 -13.49
C GLY A 217 16.01 21.55 -13.75
N GLU A 218 15.68 22.77 -14.19
CA GLU A 218 14.30 23.17 -14.53
C GLU A 218 13.74 22.38 -15.72
N GLU A 219 14.59 21.99 -16.67
CA GLU A 219 14.22 21.21 -17.85
C GLU A 219 14.06 19.72 -17.50
N LEU A 220 14.90 19.19 -16.62
CA LEU A 220 14.72 17.85 -16.05
C LEU A 220 13.41 17.76 -15.24
N ASP A 221 13.04 18.81 -14.51
CA ASP A 221 11.75 18.87 -13.79
C ASP A 221 10.54 18.80 -14.75
N ILE A 222 10.67 19.27 -15.99
CA ILE A 222 9.64 19.11 -17.03
C ILE A 222 9.51 17.64 -17.42
N ILE A 223 10.61 16.92 -17.61
CA ILE A 223 10.61 15.48 -17.87
C ILE A 223 9.92 14.74 -16.73
N GLU A 224 10.24 15.07 -15.48
CA GLU A 224 9.60 14.43 -14.32
C GLU A 224 8.08 14.65 -14.29
N LYS A 225 7.60 15.85 -14.63
CA LYS A 225 6.16 16.15 -14.71
C LYS A 225 5.46 15.39 -15.84
N LEU A 226 6.10 15.31 -17.02
CA LEU A 226 5.59 14.53 -18.15
C LEU A 226 5.52 13.04 -17.81
N TYR A 227 6.57 12.52 -17.15
CA TYR A 227 6.64 11.14 -16.70
C TYR A 227 5.51 10.82 -15.71
N GLN A 228 5.32 11.68 -14.70
CA GLN A 228 4.24 11.53 -13.72
C GLN A 228 2.86 11.57 -14.38
N GLN A 229 2.65 12.50 -15.30
CA GLN A 229 1.37 12.65 -15.99
C GLN A 229 1.05 11.41 -16.85
N ALA A 230 2.06 10.87 -17.54
CA ALA A 230 1.92 9.62 -18.29
C ALA A 230 1.57 8.43 -17.37
N MET A 231 2.23 8.27 -16.21
CA MET A 231 1.86 7.23 -15.23
C MET A 231 0.40 7.32 -14.77
N LYS A 232 -0.10 8.55 -14.52
CA LYS A 232 -1.51 8.76 -14.15
C LYS A 232 -2.47 8.41 -15.29
N LEU A 233 -2.11 8.76 -16.51
CA LEU A 233 -2.91 8.48 -17.70
C LEU A 233 -2.94 6.99 -18.03
N GLU A 234 -1.82 6.27 -17.83
CA GLU A 234 -1.76 4.81 -17.92
C GLU A 234 -2.71 4.13 -16.93
N LEU A 235 -2.69 4.58 -15.67
CA LEU A 235 -3.62 4.06 -14.67
C LEU A 235 -5.08 4.31 -15.09
N GLY A 236 -5.38 5.51 -15.58
CA GLY A 236 -6.70 5.83 -16.13
C GLY A 236 -7.09 4.96 -17.32
N PHE A 237 -6.13 4.57 -18.16
CA PHE A 237 -6.35 3.66 -19.28
C PHE A 237 -6.69 2.24 -18.82
N LEU A 238 -5.97 1.69 -17.83
CA LEU A 238 -6.26 0.38 -17.25
C LEU A 238 -7.62 0.34 -16.54
N LEU A 239 -7.98 1.41 -15.82
CA LEU A 239 -9.26 1.53 -15.13
C LEU A 239 -10.45 1.69 -16.10
N ALA A 240 -10.23 2.27 -17.28
CA ALA A 240 -11.27 2.47 -18.29
C ALA A 240 -11.63 1.19 -19.06
N GLN A 241 -10.92 0.07 -18.83
CA GLN A 241 -11.23 -1.17 -19.53
C GLN A 241 -12.59 -1.73 -19.11
N PRO A 242 -13.45 -2.14 -20.07
CA PRO A 242 -14.80 -2.60 -19.75
C PRO A 242 -14.76 -3.94 -19.03
N LEU A 243 -15.17 -3.95 -17.76
CA LEU A 243 -15.21 -5.16 -16.93
C LEU A 243 -16.66 -5.56 -16.67
N ASN A 244 -17.22 -6.38 -17.56
CA ASN A 244 -18.56 -6.96 -17.45
C ASN A 244 -18.55 -8.30 -16.69
N GLN A 245 -17.66 -8.43 -15.71
CA GLN A 245 -17.48 -9.60 -14.87
C GLN A 245 -17.27 -9.18 -13.43
N LYS A 246 -17.60 -10.09 -12.51
CA LYS A 246 -17.35 -9.88 -11.08
C LYS A 246 -15.84 -9.83 -10.84
N SER A 247 -15.41 -8.86 -10.03
CA SER A 247 -14.03 -8.78 -9.56
C SER A 247 -13.97 -8.76 -8.04
N VAL A 248 -12.93 -9.36 -7.47
CA VAL A 248 -12.66 -9.31 -6.02
C VAL A 248 -12.00 -8.01 -5.57
N VAL A 249 -11.63 -7.13 -6.52
CA VAL A 249 -11.00 -5.83 -6.26
C VAL A 249 -11.63 -4.72 -7.12
N PRO A 250 -11.78 -3.49 -6.60
CA PRO A 250 -11.76 -3.19 -5.18
C PRO A 250 -12.99 -3.77 -4.48
N ILE A 251 -12.89 -4.05 -3.18
CA ILE A 251 -14.03 -4.57 -2.38
C ILE A 251 -15.26 -3.67 -2.51
N SER A 252 -15.06 -2.35 -2.48
CA SER A 252 -16.11 -1.35 -2.61
C SER A 252 -16.92 -1.43 -3.92
N ARG A 253 -16.37 -2.01 -4.99
CA ARG A 253 -17.05 -2.08 -6.29
C ARG A 253 -18.29 -2.96 -6.28
N GLU A 254 -18.25 -4.07 -5.53
CA GLU A 254 -19.35 -5.04 -5.45
C GLU A 254 -20.22 -4.83 -4.20
N HIS A 255 -20.00 -3.73 -3.46
CA HIS A 255 -20.68 -3.45 -2.20
C HIS A 255 -22.11 -2.94 -2.44
N ASN A 256 -23.10 -3.63 -1.86
CA ASN A 256 -24.47 -3.14 -1.83
C ASN A 256 -24.78 -2.44 -0.50
N LEU A 257 -25.01 -1.12 -0.54
CA LEU A 257 -25.34 -0.30 0.64
C LEU A 257 -26.50 -0.83 1.51
N SER A 258 -27.52 -1.43 0.89
CA SER A 258 -28.70 -1.92 1.63
C SER A 258 -28.40 -3.21 2.39
N ASP A 259 -27.59 -4.08 1.79
CA ASP A 259 -27.46 -5.48 2.21
C ASP A 259 -26.11 -5.77 2.86
N ASP A 260 -25.06 -5.03 2.50
CA ASP A 260 -23.69 -5.26 2.93
C ASP A 260 -23.22 -4.23 3.96
N ARG A 261 -22.24 -4.63 4.76
CA ARG A 261 -21.49 -3.76 5.67
C ARG A 261 -20.03 -4.17 5.68
N LEU A 262 -19.14 -3.21 5.52
CA LEU A 262 -17.70 -3.42 5.69
C LEU A 262 -17.32 -3.02 7.12
N VAL A 263 -16.80 -3.95 7.93
CA VAL A 263 -16.33 -3.64 9.29
C VAL A 263 -14.82 -3.74 9.31
N ILE A 264 -14.16 -2.60 9.45
CA ILE A 264 -12.70 -2.47 9.42
C ILE A 264 -12.20 -2.31 10.85
N PHE A 265 -11.33 -3.23 11.26
CA PHE A 265 -10.59 -3.15 12.50
C PHE A 265 -9.12 -2.90 12.20
N PHE A 266 -8.45 -2.11 13.03
CA PHE A 266 -7.00 -1.99 12.94
C PHE A 266 -6.33 -1.75 14.29
N ASN A 267 -5.08 -2.21 14.41
CA ASN A 267 -4.20 -1.88 15.52
C ASN A 267 -3.68 -0.44 15.39
N PHE A 268 -3.48 0.28 16.50
CA PHE A 268 -2.98 1.65 16.43
C PHE A 268 -1.46 1.71 16.22
N ASP A 269 -0.66 1.15 17.14
CA ASP A 269 0.79 1.37 17.29
C ASP A 269 1.63 1.28 16.00
N LEU A 270 2.42 0.23 15.78
CA LEU A 270 3.30 0.17 14.60
C LEU A 270 2.52 -0.13 13.30
N THR A 271 1.21 -0.33 13.39
CA THR A 271 0.30 -0.37 12.24
C THR A 271 0.03 1.05 11.69
N CYS A 272 -0.13 2.07 12.53
CA CYS A 272 -0.39 3.45 12.09
C CYS A 272 0.79 4.41 12.33
N MET A 273 1.75 4.06 13.18
CA MET A 273 2.85 4.91 13.63
C MET A 273 4.22 4.26 13.38
N PHE A 274 5.29 5.05 13.49
CA PHE A 274 6.68 4.56 13.47
C PHE A 274 7.24 4.27 14.87
N VAL A 275 6.58 4.79 15.91
CA VAL A 275 7.00 4.68 17.32
C VAL A 275 5.80 4.17 18.12
N SER A 276 6.03 3.29 19.10
CA SER A 276 4.95 2.78 19.95
C SER A 276 4.34 3.88 20.81
N SER A 277 3.03 3.79 21.06
CA SER A 277 2.33 4.71 21.94
C SER A 277 2.90 4.72 23.36
N SER A 278 3.37 3.57 23.86
CA SER A 278 4.01 3.44 25.16
C SER A 278 5.30 4.25 25.28
N ALA A 279 6.14 4.26 24.24
CA ALA A 279 7.38 5.05 24.21
C ALA A 279 7.08 6.55 24.16
N ILE A 280 6.02 6.95 23.43
CA ILE A 280 5.60 8.35 23.39
C ILE A 280 5.12 8.82 24.76
N LEU A 281 4.26 8.03 25.43
CA LEU A 281 3.77 8.34 26.78
C LEU A 281 4.92 8.43 27.79
N ALA A 282 5.90 7.52 27.69
CA ALA A 282 7.10 7.57 28.52
C ALA A 282 7.91 8.85 28.28
N GLU A 283 8.12 9.25 27.02
CA GLU A 283 8.88 10.47 26.69
C GLU A 283 8.18 11.73 27.23
N ILE A 284 6.85 11.81 27.11
CA ILE A 284 6.05 12.90 27.72
C ILE A 284 6.26 12.90 29.24
N ALA A 285 6.27 11.73 29.88
CA ALA A 285 6.49 11.61 31.32
C ALA A 285 7.89 12.09 31.70
N ILE A 286 8.93 11.69 30.96
CA ILE A 286 10.32 12.08 31.20
C ILE A 286 10.51 13.60 31.05
N ILE A 287 9.96 14.20 29.99
CA ILE A 287 10.12 15.62 29.68
C ILE A 287 9.37 16.50 30.70
N SER A 288 8.17 16.07 31.12
CA SER A 288 7.33 16.82 32.06
C SER A 288 7.69 16.60 33.53
N ALA A 289 8.53 15.61 33.83
CA ALA A 289 8.95 15.31 35.20
C ALA A 289 9.87 16.41 35.80
N PRO A 290 9.79 16.64 37.13
CA PRO A 290 10.64 17.60 37.82
C PRO A 290 12.12 17.25 37.68
N LYS A 291 12.97 18.28 37.61
CA LYS A 291 14.44 18.14 37.61
C LYS A 291 14.98 18.41 39.02
N LYS A 292 16.17 17.90 39.35
CA LYS A 292 16.83 18.12 40.65
C LYS A 292 16.98 19.61 41.03
N SER A 293 17.03 20.52 40.05
CA SER A 293 17.03 21.97 40.28
C SER A 293 15.71 22.52 40.83
N ASP A 294 14.62 21.75 40.75
CA ASP A 294 13.25 22.19 41.04
C ASP A 294 12.79 21.74 42.44
N GLU A 295 13.61 20.95 43.17
CA GLU A 295 13.31 20.43 44.51
C GLU A 295 13.32 21.54 45.59
N ASP A 296 14.10 22.61 45.40
CA ASP A 296 14.22 23.73 46.36
C ASP A 296 12.96 24.63 46.46
N GLN A 297 11.86 24.32 45.74
CA GLN A 297 10.68 25.20 45.65
C GLN A 297 9.30 24.54 45.88
N ARG A 298 9.19 23.28 46.36
CA ARG A 298 7.89 22.58 46.37
C ARG A 298 7.58 21.84 47.67
N GLU A 299 6.74 22.44 48.53
CA GLU A 299 6.18 21.78 49.73
C GLU A 299 4.82 21.08 49.49
N ASP A 300 4.10 21.38 48.39
CA ASP A 300 2.67 20.99 48.23
C ASP A 300 2.29 20.31 46.88
N GLN A 301 3.23 19.69 46.16
CA GLN A 301 2.91 19.01 44.88
C GLN A 301 2.91 17.48 45.00
N VAL A 302 2.07 16.84 44.18
CA VAL A 302 1.99 15.38 44.01
C VAL A 302 3.40 14.79 43.92
N VAL A 303 3.72 13.82 44.77
CA VAL A 303 5.02 13.11 44.75
C VAL A 303 5.16 12.40 43.40
N ARG A 304 6.04 12.93 42.55
CA ARG A 304 6.37 12.42 41.21
C ARG A 304 7.86 12.11 41.15
N MET A 305 8.23 11.11 40.36
CA MET A 305 9.62 10.74 40.12
C MET A 305 10.37 11.89 39.44
N LEU A 306 11.66 12.04 39.74
CA LEU A 306 12.53 12.94 39.00
C LEU A 306 12.74 12.44 37.57
N SER A 307 12.97 13.35 36.63
CA SER A 307 13.16 13.02 35.21
C SER A 307 14.26 11.97 34.96
N ALA A 308 15.36 12.02 35.73
CA ALA A 308 16.45 11.03 35.61
C ALA A 308 16.04 9.64 36.13
N ASP A 309 15.33 9.58 37.25
CA ASP A 309 14.87 8.32 37.82
C ASP A 309 13.79 7.69 36.94
N LEU A 310 12.87 8.51 36.40
CA LEU A 310 11.83 8.06 35.47
C LEU A 310 12.44 7.47 34.20
N ARG A 311 13.46 8.12 33.63
CA ARG A 311 14.20 7.59 32.48
C ARG A 311 14.84 6.23 32.79
N SER A 312 15.54 6.12 33.92
CA SER A 312 16.17 4.86 34.34
C SER A 312 15.13 3.75 34.52
N THR A 313 14.02 4.04 35.21
CA THR A 313 12.95 3.06 35.42
C THR A 313 12.28 2.65 34.10
N TRP A 314 12.06 3.59 33.18
CA TRP A 314 11.53 3.26 31.85
C TRP A 314 12.49 2.37 31.04
N GLU A 315 13.79 2.68 31.05
CA GLU A 315 14.82 1.86 30.40
C GLU A 315 14.83 0.42 30.96
N ASP A 316 14.75 0.27 32.28
CA ASP A 316 14.68 -1.03 32.94
C ASP A 316 13.40 -1.81 32.58
N LEU A 317 12.23 -1.15 32.64
CA LEU A 317 10.94 -1.75 32.27
C LEU A 317 10.91 -2.18 30.79
N SER A 318 11.39 -1.33 29.88
CA SER A 318 11.43 -1.60 28.44
C SER A 318 12.38 -2.75 28.11
N LYS A 319 13.54 -2.81 28.78
CA LYS A 319 14.48 -3.91 28.63
C LYS A 319 13.89 -5.22 29.12
N GLN A 320 13.33 -5.22 30.34
CA GLN A 320 12.69 -6.39 30.92
C GLN A 320 11.52 -6.88 30.05
N TYR A 321 10.68 -5.97 29.54
CA TYR A 321 9.60 -6.30 28.62
C TYR A 321 10.12 -7.04 27.39
N THR A 322 11.16 -6.51 26.74
CA THR A 322 11.73 -7.09 25.52
C THR A 322 12.26 -8.50 25.76
N GLU A 323 13.00 -8.69 26.86
CA GLU A 323 13.58 -10.00 27.23
C GLU A 323 12.49 -11.02 27.56
N GLU A 324 11.50 -10.65 28.39
CA GLU A 324 10.41 -11.54 28.78
C GLU A 324 9.44 -11.83 27.62
N TYR A 325 9.21 -10.86 26.73
CA TYR A 325 8.38 -11.07 25.54
C TYR A 325 9.01 -12.14 24.64
N GLU A 326 10.31 -12.04 24.33
CA GLU A 326 10.99 -13.06 23.52
C GLU A 326 11.00 -14.43 24.21
N GLN A 327 11.21 -14.50 25.52
CA GLN A 327 11.08 -15.75 26.29
C GLN A 327 9.68 -16.35 26.21
N CYS A 328 8.64 -15.50 26.26
CA CYS A 328 7.25 -15.91 26.13
C CYS A 328 7.01 -16.52 24.74
N ILE A 329 7.47 -15.83 23.68
CA ILE A 329 7.41 -16.34 22.30
C ILE A 329 8.14 -17.68 22.17
N ASP A 330 9.37 -17.79 22.69
CA ASP A 330 10.14 -19.03 22.64
C ASP A 330 9.42 -20.18 23.35
N THR A 331 8.79 -19.90 24.48
CA THR A 331 8.03 -20.89 25.25
C THR A 331 6.84 -21.45 24.46
N MET A 332 6.11 -20.60 23.72
CA MET A 332 5.01 -21.05 22.86
C MET A 332 5.48 -22.00 21.75
N LEU A 333 6.72 -21.81 21.29
CA LEU A 333 7.33 -22.57 20.19
C LEU A 333 8.01 -23.88 20.64
N LEU A 334 8.03 -24.19 21.95
CA LEU A 334 8.57 -25.46 22.47
C LEU A 334 7.70 -26.68 22.13
N THR A 335 6.45 -26.44 21.76
CA THR A 335 5.51 -27.49 21.35
C THR A 335 5.82 -28.00 19.95
N GLU A 336 5.27 -29.15 19.57
CA GLU A 336 5.39 -29.64 18.20
C GLU A 336 4.72 -28.69 17.22
N LYS A 337 5.44 -28.36 16.14
CA LYS A 337 4.93 -27.52 15.05
C LYS A 337 3.72 -28.18 14.40
N ALA A 338 2.65 -27.42 14.19
CA ALA A 338 1.43 -27.93 13.57
C ALA A 338 1.66 -28.27 12.08
N GLU A 339 1.16 -29.42 11.63
CA GLU A 339 1.19 -29.83 10.22
C GLU A 339 0.18 -29.05 9.36
N SER A 340 -0.90 -28.59 9.98
CA SER A 340 -1.96 -27.77 9.36
C SER A 340 -2.41 -26.69 10.34
N PHE A 341 -3.19 -25.71 9.85
CA PHE A 341 -3.68 -24.61 10.69
C PHE A 341 -4.46 -25.13 11.90
N ASP A 342 -3.97 -24.84 13.11
CA ASP A 342 -4.57 -25.25 14.38
C ASP A 342 -4.89 -24.01 15.22
N TYR A 343 -6.12 -23.52 15.07
CA TYR A 343 -6.61 -22.33 15.76
C TYR A 343 -6.66 -22.51 17.28
N GLU A 344 -7.11 -23.68 17.76
CA GLU A 344 -7.31 -23.93 19.19
C GLU A 344 -5.98 -23.97 19.94
N ARG A 345 -4.94 -24.61 19.36
CA ARG A 345 -3.60 -24.60 19.94
C ARG A 345 -2.98 -23.20 19.92
N LEU A 346 -3.17 -22.45 18.83
CA LEU A 346 -2.70 -21.06 18.74
C LEU A 346 -3.37 -20.19 19.81
N HIS A 347 -4.70 -20.29 19.95
CA HIS A 347 -5.45 -19.57 20.98
C HIS A 347 -4.90 -19.86 22.36
N LYS A 348 -4.73 -21.13 22.71
CA LYS A 348 -4.16 -21.56 24.00
C LYS A 348 -2.71 -21.07 24.20
N ALA A 349 -1.91 -21.00 23.14
CA ALA A 349 -0.57 -20.44 23.23
C ALA A 349 -0.60 -18.93 23.54
N LEU A 350 -1.51 -18.18 22.91
CA LEU A 350 -1.67 -16.73 23.12
C LEU A 350 -2.31 -16.37 24.47
N GLU A 351 -2.87 -17.33 25.21
CA GLU A 351 -3.20 -17.15 26.63
C GLU A 351 -1.93 -16.89 27.46
N GLN A 352 -0.81 -17.54 27.15
CA GLN A 352 0.47 -17.30 27.82
C GLN A 352 1.00 -15.88 27.54
N LEU A 353 0.84 -15.41 26.29
CA LEU A 353 1.15 -14.04 25.93
C LEU A 353 0.30 -13.07 26.75
N SER A 354 -0.98 -13.40 26.92
CA SER A 354 -1.92 -12.58 27.65
C SER A 354 -1.59 -12.47 29.14
N ASP A 355 -1.16 -13.56 29.76
CA ASP A 355 -0.68 -13.55 31.14
C ASP A 355 0.60 -12.71 31.28
N PHE A 356 1.49 -12.77 30.29
CA PHE A 356 2.67 -11.91 30.24
C PHE A 356 2.31 -10.42 30.14
N GLU A 357 1.46 -10.03 29.18
CA GLU A 357 1.05 -8.63 28.98
C GLU A 357 0.40 -8.06 30.25
N LYS A 358 -0.45 -8.83 30.92
CA LYS A 358 -1.08 -8.45 32.19
C LYS A 358 -0.06 -8.17 33.29
N ARG A 359 0.98 -9.00 33.42
CA ARG A 359 2.08 -8.78 34.38
C ARG A 359 2.92 -7.57 34.01
N ALA A 360 3.23 -7.40 32.72
CA ALA A 360 3.99 -6.25 32.23
C ALA A 360 3.27 -4.93 32.51
N ASN A 361 1.98 -4.86 32.20
CA ASN A 361 1.14 -3.71 32.50
C ASN A 361 1.06 -3.43 34.01
N MET A 362 1.00 -4.47 34.85
CA MET A 362 1.01 -4.28 36.31
C MET A 362 2.31 -3.63 36.79
N ARG A 363 3.48 -4.06 36.28
CA ARG A 363 4.78 -3.45 36.63
C ARG A 363 4.83 -1.97 36.25
N VAL A 364 4.26 -1.60 35.11
CA VAL A 364 4.19 -0.20 34.68
C VAL A 364 3.33 0.62 35.65
N ILE A 365 2.16 0.12 36.04
CA ILE A 365 1.30 0.78 37.04
C ILE A 365 2.02 0.92 38.38
N GLU A 366 2.58 -0.18 38.90
CA GLU A 366 3.27 -0.23 40.19
C GLU A 366 4.51 0.67 40.24
N SER A 367 5.21 0.84 39.12
CA SER A 367 6.39 1.72 39.04
C SER A 367 6.04 3.21 39.18
N GLY A 368 4.79 3.60 38.91
CA GLY A 368 4.36 4.99 38.93
C GLY A 368 4.94 5.87 37.81
N VAL A 369 5.56 5.30 36.77
CA VAL A 369 6.16 6.06 35.64
C VAL A 369 5.14 6.90 34.88
N LEU A 370 3.85 6.52 34.94
CA LEU A 370 2.76 7.25 34.29
C LEU A 370 2.14 8.34 35.18
N LYS A 371 2.59 8.46 36.44
CA LYS A 371 1.97 9.35 37.42
C LYS A 371 2.18 10.81 37.07
N GLY A 372 1.07 11.54 37.08
CA GLY A 372 0.90 12.95 36.84
C GLY A 372 1.07 13.40 35.39
N LEU A 373 1.10 12.47 34.43
CA LEU A 373 1.02 12.84 33.01
C LEU A 373 -0.17 13.77 32.77
N ASN A 374 0.05 14.90 32.11
CA ASN A 374 -1.00 15.89 31.89
C ASN A 374 -1.82 15.53 30.65
N LEU A 375 -3.16 15.56 30.78
CA LEU A 375 -4.07 15.23 29.69
C LEU A 375 -3.86 16.12 28.45
N GLU A 376 -3.63 17.42 28.61
CA GLU A 376 -3.43 18.34 27.50
C GLU A 376 -2.09 18.11 26.79
N ASP A 377 -1.05 17.71 27.54
CA ASP A 377 0.23 17.31 26.94
C ASP A 377 0.08 16.02 26.11
N ILE A 378 -0.72 15.06 26.58
CA ILE A 378 -1.06 13.82 25.85
C ILE A 378 -1.80 14.17 24.54
N LYS A 379 -2.83 15.02 24.61
CA LYS A 379 -3.59 15.43 23.42
C LYS A 379 -2.70 16.14 22.41
N ARG A 380 -1.91 17.12 22.85
CA ARG A 380 -0.96 17.85 21.99
C ARG A 380 0.06 16.92 21.35
N ALA A 381 0.56 15.93 22.09
CA ALA A 381 1.47 14.93 21.52
C ALA A 381 0.77 14.08 20.46
N GLY A 382 -0.49 13.67 20.71
CA GLY A 382 -1.35 13.01 19.73
C GLY A 382 -1.50 13.83 18.45
N GLU A 383 -1.94 15.09 18.54
CA GLU A 383 -2.16 15.96 17.38
C GLU A 383 -0.90 16.16 16.50
N GLN A 384 0.29 16.07 17.10
CA GLN A 384 1.58 16.22 16.42
C GLN A 384 2.14 14.90 15.86
N MET A 385 1.43 13.79 16.05
CA MET A 385 1.85 12.48 15.56
C MET A 385 1.87 12.41 14.04
N ILE A 386 2.96 11.85 13.51
CA ILE A 386 3.08 11.53 12.08
C ILE A 386 2.63 10.09 11.87
N LEU A 387 1.44 9.94 11.28
CA LEU A 387 0.92 8.65 10.84
C LEU A 387 1.73 8.12 9.64
N GLN A 388 1.77 6.81 9.48
CA GLN A 388 2.39 6.16 8.32
C GLN A 388 1.75 6.64 7.01
N ASP A 389 2.58 6.74 5.97
CA ASP A 389 2.15 7.21 4.65
C ASP A 389 0.92 6.44 4.14
N GLY A 390 -0.11 7.19 3.75
CA GLY A 390 -1.39 6.65 3.27
C GLY A 390 -2.42 6.27 4.34
N CYS A 391 -2.04 6.14 5.63
CA CYS A 391 -2.98 5.74 6.70
C CYS A 391 -4.14 6.73 6.85
N ASN A 392 -3.83 8.02 7.03
CA ASN A 392 -4.85 9.07 7.17
C ASN A 392 -5.73 9.16 5.91
N ASN A 393 -5.10 9.18 4.73
CA ASN A 393 -5.83 9.27 3.45
C ASN A 393 -6.80 8.08 3.26
N PHE A 394 -6.39 6.87 3.64
CA PHE A 394 -7.26 5.70 3.60
C PHE A 394 -8.48 5.87 4.49
N LEU A 395 -8.28 6.21 5.76
CA LEU A 395 -9.38 6.38 6.72
C LEU A 395 -10.34 7.51 6.30
N GLN A 396 -9.80 8.64 5.86
CA GLN A 396 -10.61 9.76 5.33
C GLN A 396 -11.42 9.32 4.11
N SER A 397 -10.82 8.58 3.18
CA SER A 397 -11.50 8.11 1.98
C SER A 397 -12.63 7.12 2.29
N ILE A 398 -12.50 6.28 3.31
CA ILE A 398 -13.59 5.41 3.76
C ILE A 398 -14.75 6.25 4.33
N ILE A 399 -14.45 7.18 5.24
CA ILE A 399 -15.48 7.96 5.96
C ILE A 399 -16.23 8.90 5.02
N GLN A 400 -15.55 9.47 4.02
CA GLN A 400 -16.15 10.39 3.05
C GLN A 400 -16.92 9.65 1.93
N ASN A 401 -16.81 8.33 1.85
CA ASN A 401 -17.44 7.55 0.78
C ASN A 401 -18.90 7.21 1.13
N GLU A 402 -19.82 8.05 0.68
CA GLU A 402 -21.27 7.84 0.85
C GLU A 402 -21.80 6.56 0.17
N GLN A 403 -21.03 5.96 -0.73
CA GLN A 403 -21.37 4.71 -1.42
C GLN A 403 -20.89 3.46 -0.68
N LEU A 404 -20.26 3.61 0.49
CA LEU A 404 -19.75 2.51 1.29
C LEU A 404 -20.36 2.54 2.69
N ASN A 405 -21.06 1.47 3.07
CA ASN A 405 -21.52 1.28 4.45
C ASN A 405 -20.39 0.65 5.28
N ALA A 406 -19.49 1.50 5.77
CA ALA A 406 -18.31 1.09 6.53
C ALA A 406 -18.35 1.52 8.01
N ASP A 407 -18.07 0.58 8.90
CA ASP A 407 -17.83 0.82 10.33
C ASP A 407 -16.33 0.63 10.61
N ILE A 408 -15.68 1.63 11.21
CA ILE A 408 -14.24 1.60 11.50
C ILE A 408 -14.01 1.56 13.02
N HIS A 409 -13.15 0.63 13.44
CA HIS A 409 -12.82 0.35 14.83
C HIS A 409 -11.31 0.28 15.05
N VAL A 410 -10.80 1.08 15.99
CA VAL A 410 -9.42 0.94 16.48
C VAL A 410 -9.43 -0.03 17.65
N LEU A 411 -8.70 -1.14 17.56
CA LEU A 411 -8.48 -2.08 18.65
C LEU A 411 -7.01 -2.03 19.04
N SER A 412 -6.66 -1.47 20.21
CA SER A 412 -5.25 -1.25 20.59
C SER A 412 -5.01 -1.50 22.08
N TYR A 413 -3.79 -1.91 22.43
CA TYR A 413 -3.32 -2.01 23.81
C TYR A 413 -2.86 -0.70 24.41
N CYS A 414 -2.87 0.39 23.63
CA CYS A 414 -2.47 1.70 24.10
C CYS A 414 -3.07 1.99 25.48
N TRP A 415 -2.22 2.42 26.40
CA TRP A 415 -2.63 2.68 27.78
C TRP A 415 -3.60 3.87 27.90
N CYS A 416 -3.66 4.75 26.90
CA CYS A 416 -4.47 5.96 26.91
C CYS A 416 -5.20 6.17 25.58
N GLY A 417 -6.52 5.95 25.57
CA GLY A 417 -7.37 6.16 24.40
C GLY A 417 -7.40 7.62 23.92
N ASP A 418 -7.19 8.60 24.80
CA ASP A 418 -7.15 10.02 24.41
C ASP A 418 -5.96 10.34 23.50
N LEU A 419 -4.84 9.62 23.64
CA LEU A 419 -3.70 9.75 22.73
C LEU A 419 -4.10 9.35 21.30
N ILE A 420 -4.80 8.22 21.17
CA ILE A 420 -5.29 7.71 19.87
C ILE A 420 -6.30 8.69 19.25
N ARG A 421 -7.31 9.10 20.02
CA ARG A 421 -8.33 10.04 19.55
C ARG A 421 -7.69 11.34 19.04
N SER A 422 -6.73 11.87 19.80
CA SER A 422 -6.02 13.11 19.43
C SER A 422 -5.13 12.93 18.20
N ALA A 423 -4.51 11.76 18.03
CA ALA A 423 -3.71 11.44 16.83
C ALA A 423 -4.52 11.46 15.52
N PHE A 424 -5.82 11.18 15.61
CA PHE A 424 -6.72 11.18 14.47
C PHE A 424 -7.53 12.49 14.32
N SER A 425 -7.60 13.32 15.37
CA SER A 425 -8.35 14.58 15.36
C SER A 425 -7.85 15.59 14.32
N SER A 426 -6.53 15.71 14.13
CA SER A 426 -5.93 16.62 13.14
C SER A 426 -6.30 16.24 11.69
N GLY A 427 -6.65 14.98 11.46
CA GLY A 427 -7.16 14.46 10.19
C GLY A 427 -8.68 14.60 10.02
N GLY A 428 -9.40 15.19 10.97
CA GLY A 428 -10.87 15.23 10.96
C GLY A 428 -11.52 13.85 11.13
N LEU A 429 -10.82 12.93 11.79
CA LEU A 429 -11.24 11.54 12.00
C LEU A 429 -11.80 11.31 13.42
N ASP A 430 -12.44 12.33 14.01
CA ASP A 430 -12.99 12.28 15.38
C ASP A 430 -14.10 11.22 15.56
N VAL A 431 -14.64 10.71 14.45
CA VAL A 431 -15.74 9.73 14.42
C VAL A 431 -15.29 8.28 14.57
N LEU A 432 -13.99 8.01 14.68
CA LEU A 432 -13.47 6.64 14.81
C LEU A 432 -13.86 6.00 16.15
N ASN A 433 -14.29 4.73 16.10
CA ASN A 433 -14.61 3.98 17.31
C ASN A 433 -13.32 3.43 17.96
N VAL A 434 -12.81 4.13 18.97
CA VAL A 434 -11.57 3.73 19.68
C VAL A 434 -11.86 2.80 20.86
N HIS A 435 -11.28 1.59 20.82
CA HIS A 435 -11.31 0.59 21.88
C HIS A 435 -9.88 0.35 22.37
N ALA A 436 -9.51 1.08 23.42
CA ALA A 436 -8.20 0.99 24.07
C ALA A 436 -8.37 1.13 25.59
N ASN A 437 -7.27 1.02 26.33
CA ASN A 437 -7.28 1.32 27.75
C ASN A 437 -7.42 2.83 28.00
N GLU A 438 -7.79 3.22 29.22
CA GLU A 438 -7.89 4.64 29.58
C GLU A 438 -7.10 4.91 30.85
N PHE A 439 -6.51 6.10 30.94
CA PHE A 439 -5.99 6.61 32.20
C PHE A 439 -7.12 7.09 33.09
N ILE A 440 -6.88 6.98 34.40
CA ILE A 440 -7.66 7.69 35.41
C ILE A 440 -6.95 9.01 35.70
N PHE A 441 -7.68 10.11 35.61
CA PHE A 441 -7.17 11.45 35.89
C PHE A 441 -7.78 12.00 37.17
N GLU A 442 -6.94 12.64 37.99
CA GLU A 442 -7.37 13.56 39.03
C GLU A 442 -7.08 14.98 38.54
N GLU A 443 -8.15 15.77 38.41
CA GLU A 443 -8.13 17.03 37.64
C GLU A 443 -7.67 16.78 36.19
N ASN A 444 -6.42 17.10 35.88
CA ASN A 444 -5.81 16.89 34.56
C ASN A 444 -4.55 16.01 34.61
N LEU A 445 -4.27 15.40 35.76
CA LEU A 445 -3.04 14.65 36.00
C LEU A 445 -3.37 13.16 36.17
N SER A 446 -2.67 12.29 35.42
CA SER A 446 -2.85 10.84 35.52
C SER A 446 -2.51 10.34 36.93
N THR A 447 -3.31 9.43 37.47
CA THR A 447 -3.03 8.78 38.76
C THR A 447 -2.01 7.65 38.66
N ALA A 448 -1.56 7.32 37.44
CA ALA A 448 -0.86 6.09 37.03
C ALA A 448 -1.74 4.83 36.93
N GLU A 449 -2.99 4.88 37.38
CA GLU A 449 -3.93 3.77 37.21
C GLU A 449 -4.47 3.71 35.77
N ILE A 450 -4.68 2.48 35.30
CA ILE A 450 -5.18 2.19 33.95
C ILE A 450 -6.48 1.42 34.05
N ILE A 451 -7.53 1.93 33.41
CA ILE A 451 -8.76 1.18 33.14
C ILE A 451 -8.46 0.20 32.00
N LYS A 452 -8.26 -1.07 32.37
CA LYS A 452 -7.89 -2.18 31.48
C LYS A 452 -9.10 -2.67 30.68
N LYS A 453 -9.37 -2.05 29.53
CA LYS A 453 -10.44 -2.46 28.59
C LYS A 453 -9.96 -3.49 27.57
N VAL A 454 -8.74 -3.30 27.05
CA VAL A 454 -8.09 -4.16 26.06
C VAL A 454 -6.60 -4.20 26.39
N GLU A 455 -6.17 -5.15 27.23
CA GLU A 455 -4.77 -5.22 27.69
C GLU A 455 -3.98 -6.39 27.11
N CYS A 456 -4.65 -7.34 26.44
CA CYS A 456 -4.00 -8.55 25.94
C CYS A 456 -4.68 -9.13 24.68
N PRO A 457 -4.03 -10.08 23.98
CA PRO A 457 -4.59 -10.74 22.78
C PRO A 457 -5.99 -11.32 22.97
N ILE A 458 -6.25 -11.95 24.13
CA ILE A 458 -7.57 -12.53 24.43
C ILE A 458 -8.63 -11.44 24.56
N ASP A 459 -8.34 -10.34 25.25
CA ASP A 459 -9.29 -9.23 25.39
C ASP A 459 -9.60 -8.58 24.05
N LYS A 460 -8.59 -8.45 23.19
CA LYS A 460 -8.74 -7.92 21.83
C LYS A 460 -9.68 -8.79 20.99
N ALA A 461 -9.49 -10.10 21.03
CA ALA A 461 -10.36 -11.06 20.35
C ALA A 461 -11.80 -11.08 20.93
N GLN A 462 -11.95 -10.87 22.23
CA GLN A 462 -13.27 -10.72 22.86
C GLN A 462 -13.96 -9.42 22.43
N ALA A 463 -13.24 -8.30 22.42
CA ALA A 463 -13.75 -7.01 21.95
C ALA A 463 -14.18 -7.08 20.48
N PHE A 464 -13.35 -7.68 19.62
CA PHE A 464 -13.67 -7.94 18.21
C PHE A 464 -15.00 -8.70 18.06
N ARG A 465 -15.15 -9.84 18.73
CA ARG A 465 -16.40 -10.64 18.69
C ARG A 465 -17.61 -9.87 19.24
N LYS A 466 -17.43 -9.12 20.32
CA LYS A 466 -18.51 -8.32 20.91
C LYS A 466 -19.00 -7.23 19.96
N ILE A 467 -18.08 -6.55 19.26
CA ILE A 467 -18.41 -5.54 18.26
C ILE A 467 -19.19 -6.20 17.11
N LEU A 468 -18.71 -7.31 16.57
CA LEU A 468 -19.40 -8.01 15.48
C LEU A 468 -20.80 -8.51 15.88
N ASN A 469 -20.96 -9.03 17.09
CA ASN A 469 -22.27 -9.44 17.63
C ASN A 469 -23.22 -8.24 17.84
N ASN A 470 -22.71 -7.03 18.00
CA ASN A 470 -23.53 -5.82 18.04
C ASN A 470 -23.88 -5.31 16.62
N CYS A 471 -23.08 -5.70 15.62
CA CYS A 471 -23.31 -5.39 14.20
C CYS A 471 -24.19 -6.44 13.50
N SER A 472 -24.58 -7.53 14.16
CA SER A 472 -25.36 -8.63 13.58
C SER A 472 -26.86 -8.31 13.47
N ASN A 473 -27.17 -7.22 12.77
CA ASN A 473 -28.51 -6.90 12.23
C ASN A 473 -28.71 -7.56 10.86
N ASP A 474 -29.79 -7.24 10.13
CA ASP A 474 -30.19 -7.79 8.82
C ASP A 474 -29.16 -7.68 7.66
N LYS A 475 -27.94 -7.17 7.91
CA LYS A 475 -26.90 -6.94 6.89
C LYS A 475 -25.82 -8.02 6.92
N LYS A 476 -25.26 -8.31 5.75
CA LYS A 476 -24.09 -9.17 5.56
C LYS A 476 -22.81 -8.40 5.88
N ASN A 477 -22.12 -8.81 6.93
CA ASN A 477 -20.85 -8.22 7.33
C ASN A 477 -19.69 -8.86 6.55
N LEU A 478 -18.81 -8.03 5.99
CA LEU A 478 -17.47 -8.40 5.55
C LEU A 478 -16.46 -7.75 6.48
N THR A 479 -15.62 -8.55 7.11
CA THR A 479 -14.71 -8.08 8.16
C THR A 479 -13.26 -8.04 7.68
N VAL A 480 -12.61 -6.90 7.90
CA VAL A 480 -11.18 -6.71 7.61
C VAL A 480 -10.47 -6.36 8.90
N HIS A 481 -9.38 -7.03 9.22
CA HIS A 481 -8.52 -6.65 10.34
C HIS A 481 -7.11 -6.34 9.84
N VAL A 482 -6.56 -5.19 10.20
CA VAL A 482 -5.19 -4.78 9.90
C VAL A 482 -4.36 -4.75 11.19
N GLY A 483 -3.29 -5.54 11.24
CA GLY A 483 -2.39 -5.60 12.39
C GLY A 483 -0.94 -5.86 11.98
N ASP A 484 -0.05 -5.95 12.97
CA ASP A 484 1.40 -6.04 12.72
C ASP A 484 2.14 -6.99 13.69
N THR A 485 1.50 -7.36 14.81
CA THR A 485 2.14 -8.11 15.90
C THR A 485 1.48 -9.47 16.19
N ALA A 486 2.20 -10.36 16.89
CA ALA A 486 1.68 -11.68 17.28
C ALA A 486 0.38 -11.57 18.10
N SER A 487 0.20 -10.44 18.77
CA SER A 487 -0.96 -10.13 19.59
C SER A 487 -2.24 -9.91 18.76
N ASP A 488 -2.11 -9.58 17.49
CA ASP A 488 -3.21 -9.37 16.55
C ASP A 488 -3.71 -10.69 15.94
N LEU A 489 -2.94 -11.79 16.07
CA LEU A 489 -3.18 -13.05 15.34
C LEU A 489 -4.61 -13.57 15.48
N LEU A 490 -5.21 -13.49 16.68
CA LEU A 490 -6.58 -13.96 16.88
C LEU A 490 -7.60 -13.11 16.12
N CYS A 491 -7.45 -11.79 16.12
CA CYS A 491 -8.36 -10.90 15.38
C CYS A 491 -8.13 -11.00 13.87
N LEU A 492 -6.86 -11.06 13.45
CA LEU A 492 -6.46 -11.28 12.07
C LEU A 492 -7.08 -12.56 11.49
N LEU A 493 -7.04 -13.66 12.24
CA LEU A 493 -7.57 -14.94 11.80
C LEU A 493 -9.09 -15.02 11.92
N GLN A 494 -9.72 -14.34 12.88
CA GLN A 494 -11.18 -14.32 13.00
C GLN A 494 -11.86 -13.46 11.93
N ALA A 495 -11.18 -12.43 11.42
CA ALA A 495 -11.69 -11.62 10.32
C ALA A 495 -11.75 -12.42 9.01
N ASP A 496 -12.71 -12.09 8.14
CA ASP A 496 -12.82 -12.67 6.80
C ASP A 496 -11.57 -12.40 5.97
N ILE A 497 -10.94 -11.25 6.23
CA ILE A 497 -9.71 -10.81 5.62
C ILE A 497 -8.78 -10.27 6.71
N GLY A 498 -7.78 -11.07 7.08
CA GLY A 498 -6.67 -10.63 7.93
C GLY A 498 -5.52 -10.08 7.10
N ILE A 499 -5.19 -8.80 7.29
CA ILE A 499 -4.08 -8.12 6.62
C ILE A 499 -3.00 -7.77 7.63
N VAL A 500 -1.76 -8.17 7.33
CA VAL A 500 -0.60 -7.89 8.16
C VAL A 500 0.28 -6.86 7.49
N LEU A 501 0.35 -5.66 8.07
CA LEU A 501 1.22 -4.60 7.62
C LEU A 501 2.62 -4.80 8.21
N ASN A 502 3.64 -4.93 7.36
CA ASN A 502 5.03 -5.08 7.79
C ASN A 502 5.23 -6.13 8.91
N PRO A 503 4.85 -7.41 8.67
CA PRO A 503 4.77 -8.45 9.69
C PRO A 503 6.06 -8.60 10.51
N SER A 504 5.92 -8.54 11.83
CA SER A 504 7.04 -8.75 12.75
C SER A 504 7.60 -10.17 12.70
N SER A 505 8.85 -10.34 13.14
CA SER A 505 9.50 -11.66 13.21
C SER A 505 8.76 -12.60 14.16
N SER A 506 8.32 -12.12 15.32
CA SER A 506 7.57 -12.89 16.31
C SER A 506 6.21 -13.32 15.78
N LEU A 507 5.47 -12.42 15.11
CA LEU A 507 4.19 -12.74 14.45
C LEU A 507 4.38 -13.91 13.46
N ARG A 508 5.38 -13.84 12.58
CA ARG A 508 5.64 -14.90 11.59
C ARG A 508 6.06 -16.21 12.25
N ARG A 509 6.92 -16.15 13.26
CA ARG A 509 7.37 -17.35 14.00
C ARG A 509 6.21 -18.08 14.65
N VAL A 510 5.38 -17.35 15.42
CA VAL A 510 4.20 -17.91 16.08
C VAL A 510 3.19 -18.40 15.05
N GLY A 511 2.79 -17.56 14.09
CA GLY A 511 1.81 -17.97 13.06
C GLY A 511 2.23 -19.23 12.30
N ASN A 512 3.47 -19.28 11.78
CA ASN A 512 3.98 -20.45 11.06
C ASN A 512 4.04 -21.71 11.93
N HIS A 513 4.30 -21.55 13.24
CA HIS A 513 4.34 -22.68 14.17
C HIS A 513 2.99 -23.37 14.31
N PHE A 514 1.91 -22.59 14.23
CA PHE A 514 0.54 -23.07 14.32
C PHE A 514 -0.15 -23.21 12.94
N GLY A 515 0.63 -23.30 11.87
CA GLY A 515 0.12 -23.59 10.52
C GLY A 515 -0.54 -22.41 9.79
N VAL A 516 -0.35 -21.17 10.26
CA VAL A 516 -0.79 -19.96 9.54
C VAL A 516 0.12 -19.72 8.33
N SER A 517 -0.50 -19.46 7.17
CA SER A 517 0.18 -19.10 5.92
C SER A 517 0.17 -17.60 5.71
N PHE A 518 1.35 -17.01 5.48
CA PHE A 518 1.50 -15.59 5.15
C PHE A 518 1.77 -15.40 3.67
N ILE A 519 0.83 -14.80 2.95
CA ILE A 519 0.89 -14.64 1.49
C ILE A 519 0.87 -13.14 1.16
N PRO A 520 1.70 -12.63 0.24
CA PRO A 520 1.56 -11.25 -0.21
C PRO A 520 0.15 -10.97 -0.73
N LEU A 521 -0.41 -9.79 -0.43
CA LEU A 521 -1.82 -9.48 -0.70
C LEU A 521 -2.19 -9.63 -2.18
N PHE A 522 -1.38 -9.08 -3.10
CA PHE A 522 -1.65 -9.15 -4.54
C PHE A 522 -1.75 -10.60 -5.07
N PRO A 523 -0.77 -11.50 -4.87
CA PRO A 523 -0.93 -12.92 -5.20
C PRO A 523 -2.16 -13.57 -4.57
N GLY A 524 -2.46 -13.23 -3.31
CA GLY A 524 -3.65 -13.70 -2.62
C GLY A 524 -4.95 -13.28 -3.31
N ILE A 525 -5.04 -12.04 -3.76
CA ILE A 525 -6.18 -11.49 -4.51
C ILE A 525 -6.35 -12.21 -5.85
N VAL A 526 -5.24 -12.44 -6.58
CA VAL A 526 -5.28 -13.15 -7.88
C VAL A 526 -5.82 -14.57 -7.70
N GLU A 527 -5.37 -15.29 -6.67
CA GLU A 527 -5.89 -16.63 -6.38
C GLU A 527 -7.38 -16.59 -5.99
N LYS A 528 -7.80 -15.61 -5.19
CA LYS A 528 -9.22 -15.44 -4.86
C LYS A 528 -10.05 -15.13 -6.10
N GLN A 529 -9.56 -14.30 -7.02
CA GLN A 529 -10.25 -14.04 -8.29
C GLN A 529 -10.47 -15.34 -9.09
N LYS A 530 -9.48 -16.25 -9.13
CA LYS A 530 -9.62 -17.57 -9.76
C LYS A 530 -10.74 -18.39 -9.13
N ILE A 531 -10.72 -18.52 -7.81
CA ILE A 531 -11.72 -19.29 -7.04
C ILE A 531 -13.14 -18.72 -7.25
N CYS A 532 -13.30 -17.39 -7.16
CA CYS A 532 -14.61 -16.76 -7.33
C CYS A 532 -15.17 -16.95 -8.74
N ALA A 533 -14.30 -16.95 -9.77
CA ALA A 533 -14.73 -17.17 -11.15
C ALA A 533 -15.17 -18.61 -11.43
N ALA A 534 -14.65 -19.59 -10.68
CA ALA A 534 -15.03 -21.01 -10.80
C ALA A 534 -16.43 -21.34 -10.24
N GLY A 535 -17.09 -20.40 -9.57
CA GLY A 535 -18.47 -20.57 -9.10
C GLY A 535 -18.62 -21.44 -7.85
N GLU A 536 -17.54 -21.67 -7.09
CA GLU A 536 -17.60 -22.32 -5.78
C GLU A 536 -18.35 -21.41 -4.79
N GLY A 537 -19.66 -21.63 -4.64
CA GLY A 537 -20.66 -20.73 -4.05
C GLY A 537 -20.55 -20.39 -2.55
N SER A 538 -19.37 -20.08 -2.02
CA SER A 538 -19.17 -19.45 -0.72
C SER A 538 -18.65 -18.01 -0.86
N SER A 539 -18.70 -17.22 0.21
CA SER A 539 -17.96 -15.94 0.24
C SER A 539 -16.50 -16.18 -0.11
N CYS A 540 -15.97 -15.41 -1.06
CA CYS A 540 -14.57 -15.51 -1.49
C CYS A 540 -13.58 -15.34 -0.32
N TRP A 541 -14.03 -14.68 0.74
CA TRP A 541 -13.29 -14.38 1.97
C TRP A 541 -14.01 -15.06 3.13
N ASN A 542 -13.24 -15.77 3.96
CA ASN A 542 -13.76 -16.53 5.09
C ASN A 542 -12.78 -16.40 6.25
N GLY A 543 -13.31 -16.10 7.44
CA GLY A 543 -12.56 -16.17 8.68
C GLY A 543 -12.08 -17.59 8.97
N LEU A 544 -11.03 -17.69 9.79
CA LEU A 544 -10.41 -18.93 10.23
C LEU A 544 -9.90 -19.82 9.09
N SER A 545 -9.53 -19.22 7.95
CA SER A 545 -8.93 -19.93 6.81
C SER A 545 -7.48 -20.36 7.04
N GLY A 546 -6.82 -19.83 8.07
CA GLY A 546 -5.39 -20.00 8.30
C GLY A 546 -4.50 -19.20 7.34
N VAL A 547 -5.07 -18.34 6.49
CA VAL A 547 -4.34 -17.50 5.54
C VAL A 547 -4.40 -16.04 5.98
N LEU A 548 -3.25 -15.39 6.06
CA LEU A 548 -3.11 -13.96 6.33
C LEU A 548 -2.36 -13.28 5.18
N TYR A 549 -2.82 -12.08 4.81
CA TYR A 549 -2.30 -11.34 3.67
C TYR A 549 -1.29 -10.29 4.10
N THR A 550 -0.08 -10.30 3.55
CA THR A 550 0.96 -9.35 3.95
C THR A 550 1.05 -8.19 2.98
N VAL A 551 1.18 -6.97 3.50
CA VAL A 551 1.39 -5.73 2.75
C VAL A 551 2.57 -4.95 3.32
N SER A 552 3.12 -4.06 2.49
CA SER A 552 4.22 -3.17 2.85
C SER A 552 3.77 -1.74 3.14
N SER A 553 2.57 -1.37 2.70
CA SER A 553 2.05 -0.01 2.85
C SER A 553 0.51 0.05 2.92
N TRP A 554 0.00 1.14 3.48
CA TRP A 554 -1.43 1.46 3.46
C TRP A 554 -1.98 1.70 2.05
N ALA A 555 -1.11 2.01 1.07
CA ALA A 555 -1.53 2.18 -0.32
C ALA A 555 -2.08 0.87 -0.90
N GLU A 556 -1.48 -0.29 -0.59
CA GLU A 556 -2.00 -1.60 -1.01
C GLU A 556 -3.36 -1.90 -0.39
N ILE A 557 -3.55 -1.56 0.89
CA ILE A 557 -4.83 -1.73 1.60
C ILE A 557 -5.90 -0.83 0.98
N HIS A 558 -5.56 0.43 0.72
CA HIS A 558 -6.44 1.38 0.05
C HIS A 558 -6.88 0.85 -1.32
N LEU A 559 -5.93 0.44 -2.15
CA LEU A 559 -6.20 -0.09 -3.48
C LEU A 559 -7.08 -1.33 -3.45
N PHE A 560 -6.85 -2.22 -2.49
CA PHE A 560 -7.64 -3.42 -2.34
C PHE A 560 -9.09 -3.13 -1.92
N ILE A 561 -9.30 -2.19 -1.00
CA ILE A 561 -10.63 -1.91 -0.45
C ILE A 561 -11.41 -0.90 -1.30
N LEU A 562 -10.78 0.22 -1.65
CA LEU A 562 -11.39 1.38 -2.31
C LEU A 562 -11.09 1.46 -3.80
N GLY A 563 -9.95 0.93 -4.24
CA GLY A 563 -9.48 1.07 -5.62
C GLY A 563 -8.54 2.25 -5.80
N SER A 564 -8.35 2.64 -7.06
CA SER A 564 -7.38 3.65 -7.50
C SER A 564 -7.98 5.04 -7.67
#